data_AF-A0A2I1H815-F1
#
_entry.id   AF-A0A2I1H815-F1
#
_cell.length_a   1.000
_cell.length_b   1.000
_cell.length_c   1.000
_cell.angle_alpha   90.00
_cell.angle_beta   90.00
_cell.angle_gamma   90.00
#
_symmetry.space_group_name_H-M   'P 1'
#
loop_
_entity.id
_entity.type
_entity.pdbx_description
1 polymer ?
#
loop_
_entity_poly.entity_id
_entity_poly.type
_entity_poly.pdbx_seq_one_letter_code
_entity_poly.pdbx_strand_id
1 'polypeptide(L)'
;MPRADRMKRWDYTELVKVLKFLNNNFNKWFENHMEACTAASKNTNIDRDASSIYSKVHTLIKDMENSIEADRSPTCNILRESKKISKLVRKICIKTRERTERTQIKESQEKKINRKITTAGETSTNQMGSFQMPIVIEEVKTLCNERIQGIETKRKEDIEKISQIQSEMIETLMDANNKINNKCEELKQYQ
;
A
#
# COMPACT_ATOMS: atom_id res chain seq x y z
N MET A 1 -20.63 -24.53 35.07
CA MET A 1 -19.69 -24.33 33.95
C MET A 1 -18.67 -23.27 34.33
N PRO A 2 -17.36 -23.52 34.23
CA PRO A 2 -16.34 -22.52 34.54
C PRO A 2 -16.44 -21.36 33.53
N ARG A 3 -16.46 -20.13 34.04
CA ARG A 3 -16.53 -18.92 33.20
C ARG A 3 -15.24 -18.78 32.41
N ALA A 4 -15.37 -18.47 31.12
CA ALA A 4 -14.28 -18.28 30.17
C ALA A 4 -13.15 -17.46 30.79
N ASP A 5 -11.95 -18.03 30.70
CA ASP A 5 -10.68 -17.38 30.98
C ASP A 5 -10.67 -16.00 30.29
N ARG A 6 -10.47 -14.92 31.05
CA ARG A 6 -10.58 -13.57 30.50
C ARG A 6 -9.41 -13.39 29.52
N MET A 7 -9.68 -13.53 28.21
CA MET A 7 -8.67 -13.25 27.18
C MET A 7 -8.05 -11.88 27.45
N LYS A 8 -6.75 -11.86 27.78
CA LYS A 8 -5.99 -10.64 28.07
C LYS A 8 -6.21 -9.68 26.91
N ARG A 9 -6.94 -8.58 27.15
CA ARG A 9 -7.23 -7.57 26.12
C ARG A 9 -5.93 -7.01 25.56
N TRP A 10 -5.92 -6.71 24.27
CA TRP A 10 -4.76 -6.12 23.62
C TRP A 10 -4.61 -4.68 24.08
N ASP A 11 -3.44 -4.35 24.62
CA ASP A 11 -3.11 -2.96 24.88
C ASP A 11 -2.74 -2.24 23.56
N TYR A 12 -3.13 -0.97 23.48
CA TYR A 12 -2.89 -0.15 22.30
C TYR A 12 -1.38 0.08 22.08
N THR A 13 -0.57 0.20 23.14
CA THR A 13 0.86 0.42 23.01
C THR A 13 1.59 -0.85 22.59
N GLU A 14 1.21 -2.01 23.14
CA GLU A 14 1.70 -3.33 22.71
C GLU A 14 1.47 -3.51 21.20
N LEU A 15 0.25 -3.27 20.74
CA LEU A 15 -0.12 -3.46 19.35
C LEU A 15 0.61 -2.50 18.42
N VAL A 16 0.83 -1.24 18.84
CA VAL A 16 1.65 -0.28 18.09
C VAL A 16 3.10 -0.74 17.96
N LYS A 17 3.71 -1.30 19.02
CA LYS A 17 5.10 -1.82 18.96
C LYS A 17 5.21 -2.96 17.94
N VAL A 18 4.30 -3.94 18.01
CA VAL A 18 4.24 -5.07 17.06
C VAL A 18 4.08 -4.57 15.63
N LEU A 19 3.06 -3.76 15.36
CA LEU A 19 2.76 -3.32 14.00
C LEU A 19 3.84 -2.43 13.41
N LYS A 20 4.55 -1.65 14.23
CA LYS A 20 5.75 -0.91 13.80
C LYS A 20 6.87 -1.87 13.41
N PHE A 21 7.17 -2.85 14.26
CA PHE A 21 8.22 -3.84 13.98
C PHE A 21 7.94 -4.59 12.68
N LEU A 22 6.70 -5.06 12.48
CA LEU A 22 6.29 -5.76 11.25
C LEU A 22 6.37 -4.85 10.02
N ASN A 23 5.96 -3.58 10.13
CA ASN A 23 6.06 -2.63 9.02
C ASN A 23 7.51 -2.35 8.58
N ASN A 24 8.43 -2.30 9.55
CA ASN A 24 9.86 -2.10 9.29
C ASN A 24 10.50 -3.36 8.71
N ASN A 25 10.05 -4.54 9.14
CA ASN A 25 10.50 -5.84 8.65
C ASN A 25 9.49 -6.47 7.69
N PHE A 26 8.88 -5.66 6.81
CA PHE A 26 7.76 -6.08 5.99
C PHE A 26 8.11 -7.25 5.06
N ASN A 27 9.33 -7.31 4.52
CA ASN A 27 9.76 -8.42 3.67
C ASN A 27 9.63 -9.77 4.40
N LYS A 28 10.06 -9.79 5.67
CA LYS A 28 9.96 -10.98 6.52
C LYS A 28 8.51 -11.35 6.80
N TRP A 29 7.64 -10.35 7.05
CA TRP A 29 6.20 -10.58 7.20
C TRP A 29 5.57 -11.18 5.95
N PHE A 30 5.90 -10.65 4.77
CA PHE A 30 5.36 -11.09 3.49
C PHE A 30 5.82 -12.51 3.12
N GLU A 31 7.07 -12.85 3.42
CA GLU A 31 7.64 -14.18 3.14
C GLU A 31 7.18 -15.24 4.13
N ASN A 32 7.23 -14.94 5.43
CA ASN A 32 6.84 -15.84 6.49
C ASN A 32 6.24 -15.11 7.69
N HIS A 33 4.90 -15.06 7.70
CA HIS A 33 4.10 -14.41 8.74
C HIS A 33 4.45 -14.89 10.16
N MET A 34 4.60 -16.20 10.35
CA MET A 34 4.88 -16.78 11.67
C MET A 34 6.29 -16.47 12.16
N GLU A 35 7.27 -16.49 11.26
CA GLU A 35 8.64 -16.12 11.60
C GLU A 35 8.75 -14.62 11.94
N ALA A 36 8.02 -13.77 11.22
CA ALA A 36 7.92 -12.35 11.52
C ALA A 36 7.26 -12.09 12.88
N CYS A 37 6.20 -12.83 13.23
CA CYS A 37 5.59 -12.76 14.56
C CYS A 37 6.52 -13.25 15.67
N THR A 38 7.28 -14.31 15.42
CA THR A 38 8.29 -14.81 16.36
C THR A 38 9.38 -13.78 16.59
N ALA A 39 9.86 -13.15 15.52
CA ALA A 39 10.80 -12.04 15.62
C ALA A 39 10.19 -10.84 16.36
N ALA A 40 8.93 -10.51 16.12
CA ALA A 40 8.25 -9.43 16.81
C ALA A 40 8.13 -9.70 18.32
N SER A 41 7.73 -10.91 18.72
CA SER A 41 7.65 -11.32 20.13
C SER A 41 8.99 -11.12 20.85
N LYS A 42 10.09 -11.56 20.22
CA LYS A 42 11.45 -11.41 20.77
C LYS A 42 11.95 -9.96 20.85
N ASN A 43 11.57 -9.10 19.89
CA ASN A 43 12.14 -7.76 19.75
C ASN A 43 11.29 -6.64 20.35
N THR A 44 9.99 -6.87 20.59
CA THR A 44 9.08 -5.80 21.06
C THR A 44 8.88 -5.76 22.57
N ASN A 45 9.54 -6.67 23.30
CA ASN A 45 9.44 -6.83 24.76
C ASN A 45 7.98 -6.83 25.24
N ILE A 46 7.14 -7.63 24.56
CA ILE A 46 5.74 -7.83 24.92
C ILE A 46 5.54 -9.24 25.45
N ASP A 47 4.67 -9.37 26.42
CA ASP A 47 4.26 -10.66 26.99
C ASP A 47 3.12 -11.26 26.15
N ARG A 48 3.46 -11.64 24.91
CA ARG A 48 2.59 -12.32 23.92
C ARG A 48 3.39 -13.31 23.09
N ASP A 49 2.83 -14.49 22.89
CA ASP A 49 3.39 -15.50 22.00
C ASP A 49 3.19 -15.11 20.52
N ALA A 50 3.97 -15.76 19.64
CA ALA A 50 3.91 -15.50 18.20
C ALA A 50 2.52 -15.80 17.62
N SER A 51 1.85 -16.84 18.12
CA SER A 51 0.52 -17.26 17.67
C SER A 51 -0.54 -16.20 17.96
N SER A 52 -0.58 -15.64 19.18
CA SER A 52 -1.50 -14.57 19.55
C SER A 52 -1.24 -13.31 18.73
N ILE A 53 0.04 -12.96 18.51
CA ILE A 53 0.43 -11.86 17.63
C ILE A 53 -0.11 -12.08 16.22
N TYR A 54 0.15 -13.26 15.63
CA TYR A 54 -0.30 -13.61 14.29
C TYR A 54 -1.82 -13.50 14.17
N SER A 55 -2.57 -14.18 15.04
CA SER A 55 -4.03 -14.16 15.00
C SER A 55 -4.56 -12.74 15.10
N LYS A 56 -4.01 -11.92 16.00
CA LYS A 56 -4.47 -10.55 16.16
C LYS A 56 -4.18 -9.69 14.94
N VAL A 57 -2.95 -9.72 14.44
CA VAL A 57 -2.53 -8.92 13.28
C VAL A 57 -3.30 -9.36 12.04
N HIS A 58 -3.48 -10.66 11.84
CA HIS A 58 -4.26 -11.21 10.74
C HIS A 58 -5.72 -10.74 10.78
N THR A 59 -6.39 -10.77 11.94
CA THR A 59 -7.77 -10.25 12.06
C THR A 59 -7.85 -8.76 11.73
N LEU A 60 -6.87 -7.96 12.18
CA LEU A 60 -6.86 -6.52 11.91
C LEU A 60 -6.63 -6.22 10.42
N ILE A 61 -5.72 -6.96 9.78
CA ILE A 61 -5.46 -6.84 8.35
C ILE A 61 -6.72 -7.20 7.56
N LYS A 62 -7.34 -8.33 7.86
CA LYS A 62 -8.55 -8.77 7.15
C LYS A 62 -9.71 -7.78 7.28
N ASP A 63 -9.92 -7.22 8.48
CA ASP A 63 -10.92 -6.17 8.67
C ASP A 63 -10.58 -4.89 7.90
N MET A 64 -9.30 -4.50 7.87
CA MET A 64 -8.84 -3.35 7.09
C MET A 64 -8.97 -3.59 5.57
N GLU A 65 -8.64 -4.77 5.07
CA GLU A 65 -8.82 -5.14 3.66
C GLU A 65 -10.28 -5.04 3.24
N ASN A 66 -11.17 -5.66 4.02
CA ASN A 66 -12.62 -5.56 3.80
C ASN A 66 -13.12 -4.10 3.86
N SER A 67 -12.51 -3.26 4.71
CA SER A 67 -12.86 -1.84 4.81
C SER A 67 -12.42 -1.04 3.60
N ILE A 68 -11.27 -1.37 3.02
CA ILE A 68 -10.72 -0.73 1.81
C ILE A 68 -11.53 -1.15 0.58
N GLU A 69 -11.86 -2.43 0.47
CA GLU A 69 -12.61 -2.97 -0.67
C GLU A 69 -14.05 -2.46 -0.72
N ALA A 70 -14.72 -2.38 0.44
CA ALA A 70 -16.10 -1.93 0.53
C ALA A 70 -16.26 -0.42 0.77
N ASP A 71 -15.16 0.35 0.67
CA ASP A 71 -15.09 1.80 0.98
C ASP A 71 -15.86 2.22 2.25
N ARG A 72 -15.62 1.48 3.33
CA ARG A 72 -16.34 1.65 4.60
C ARG A 72 -15.40 1.71 5.79
N SER A 73 -15.94 2.13 6.94
CA SER A 73 -15.18 2.11 8.18
C SER A 73 -14.91 0.66 8.66
N PRO A 74 -13.70 0.35 9.18
CA PRO A 74 -13.39 -0.96 9.76
C PRO A 74 -14.39 -1.36 10.84
N THR A 75 -14.66 -2.66 11.01
CA THR A 75 -15.58 -3.13 12.06
C THR A 75 -14.92 -3.21 13.43
N CYS A 76 -13.60 -3.39 13.49
CA CYS A 76 -12.85 -3.51 14.72
C CYS A 76 -12.73 -2.16 15.43
N ASN A 77 -13.21 -2.08 16.68
CA ASN A 77 -13.11 -0.88 17.52
C ASN A 77 -11.69 -0.33 17.63
N ILE A 78 -10.67 -1.21 17.73
CA ILE A 78 -9.26 -0.81 17.81
C ILE A 78 -8.85 0.01 16.57
N LEU A 79 -9.33 -0.36 15.39
CA LEU A 79 -9.04 0.34 14.13
C LEU A 79 -9.83 1.64 14.00
N ARG A 80 -11.05 1.72 14.57
CA ARG A 80 -11.85 2.95 14.61
C ARG A 80 -11.27 3.98 15.58
N GLU A 81 -10.91 3.53 16.78
CA GLU A 81 -10.49 4.38 17.89
C GLU A 81 -9.04 4.85 17.71
N SER A 82 -8.13 3.97 17.26
CA SER A 82 -6.72 4.30 17.13
C SER A 82 -6.32 4.59 15.68
N LYS A 83 -6.28 5.88 15.34
CA LYS A 83 -5.74 6.36 14.04
C LYS A 83 -4.33 5.83 13.78
N LYS A 84 -3.50 5.65 14.82
CA LYS A 84 -2.12 5.17 14.68
C LYS A 84 -2.06 3.70 14.26
N ILE A 85 -2.85 2.85 14.92
CA ILE A 85 -2.95 1.43 14.57
C ILE A 85 -3.56 1.29 13.18
N SER A 86 -4.65 2.01 12.91
CA SER A 86 -5.31 2.04 11.60
C SER A 86 -4.33 2.37 10.47
N LYS A 87 -3.52 3.43 10.62
CA LYS A 87 -2.47 3.79 9.66
C LYS A 87 -1.43 2.69 9.47
N LEU A 88 -0.97 2.05 10.55
CA LEU A 88 0.02 0.98 10.48
C LEU A 88 -0.51 -0.27 9.77
N VAL A 89 -1.76 -0.66 10.05
CA VAL A 89 -2.41 -1.81 9.41
C VAL A 89 -2.69 -1.51 7.93
N ARG A 90 -3.21 -0.33 7.61
CA ARG A 90 -3.42 0.11 6.22
C ARG A 90 -2.12 0.10 5.42
N LYS A 91 -1.00 0.51 6.02
CA LYS A 91 0.32 0.46 5.38
C LYS A 91 0.75 -0.97 5.04
N ILE A 92 0.49 -1.93 5.91
CA ILE A 92 0.74 -3.36 5.62
C ILE A 92 -0.12 -3.82 4.45
N CYS A 93 -1.42 -3.53 4.46
CA CYS A 93 -2.35 -3.92 3.39
C CYS A 93 -1.91 -3.39 2.01
N ILE A 94 -1.56 -2.09 1.94
CA ILE A 94 -1.10 -1.46 0.70
C ILE A 94 0.18 -2.12 0.20
N LYS A 95 1.19 -2.30 1.08
CA LYS A 95 2.45 -2.96 0.70
C LYS A 95 2.23 -4.40 0.21
N THR A 96 1.33 -5.14 0.86
CA THR A 96 0.96 -6.51 0.45
C THR A 96 0.35 -6.49 -0.95
N ARG A 97 -0.62 -5.62 -1.21
CA ARG A 97 -1.26 -5.48 -2.52
C ARG A 97 -0.25 -5.13 -3.61
N GLU A 98 0.58 -4.10 -3.39
CA GLU A 98 1.60 -3.67 -4.34
C GLU A 98 2.61 -4.79 -4.68
N ARG A 99 3.01 -5.60 -3.68
CA ARG A 99 3.96 -6.70 -3.92
C ARG A 99 3.31 -7.86 -4.66
N THR A 100 2.07 -8.22 -4.33
CA THR A 100 1.31 -9.25 -5.05
C THR A 100 1.08 -8.87 -6.51
N GLU A 101 0.69 -7.62 -6.78
CA GLU A 101 0.55 -7.10 -8.15
C GLU A 101 1.86 -7.20 -8.95
N ARG A 102 2.99 -6.80 -8.34
CA ARG A 102 4.32 -6.93 -8.97
C ARG A 102 4.69 -8.38 -9.29
N THR A 103 4.39 -9.33 -8.38
CA THR A 103 4.65 -10.76 -8.61
C THR A 103 3.80 -11.31 -9.76
N GLN A 104 2.50 -10.98 -9.79
CA GLN A 104 1.60 -11.41 -10.87
C GLN A 104 2.04 -10.87 -12.24
N ILE A 105 2.51 -9.62 -12.31
CA ILE A 105 3.03 -9.03 -13.55
C ILE A 105 4.26 -9.82 -14.04
N LYS A 106 5.20 -10.15 -13.15
CA LYS A 106 6.39 -10.94 -13.50
C LYS A 106 6.04 -12.34 -14.00
N GLU A 107 5.18 -13.05 -13.28
CA GLU A 107 4.72 -14.39 -13.69
C GLU A 107 3.98 -14.37 -15.03
N SER A 108 3.17 -13.34 -15.28
CA SER A 108 2.49 -13.18 -16.58
C SER A 108 3.48 -12.91 -17.71
N GLN A 109 4.59 -12.22 -17.45
CA GLN A 109 5.64 -11.99 -18.44
C GLN A 109 6.42 -13.28 -18.73
N GLU A 110 6.80 -14.03 -17.70
CA GLU A 110 7.50 -15.32 -17.85
C GLU A 110 6.66 -16.35 -18.61
N LYS A 111 5.36 -16.45 -18.34
CA LYS A 111 4.44 -17.34 -19.09
C LYS A 111 4.33 -16.96 -20.57
N LYS A 112 4.38 -15.66 -20.91
CA LYS A 112 4.39 -15.19 -22.30
C LYS A 112 5.70 -15.54 -23.01
N ILE A 113 6.83 -15.47 -22.31
CA ILE A 113 8.15 -15.86 -22.82
C ILE A 113 8.18 -17.38 -23.08
N ASN A 114 7.77 -18.19 -22.11
CA ASN A 114 7.80 -19.65 -22.25
C ASN A 114 6.87 -20.15 -23.37
N ARG A 115 5.68 -19.56 -23.54
CA ARG A 115 4.79 -19.91 -24.66
C ARG A 115 5.41 -19.63 -26.03
N LYS A 116 6.19 -18.55 -26.20
CA LYS A 116 6.90 -18.28 -27.46
C LYS A 116 8.00 -19.31 -27.76
N ILE A 117 8.56 -19.95 -26.73
CA ILE A 117 9.61 -20.97 -26.87
C ILE A 117 8.99 -22.32 -27.27
N THR A 118 7.82 -22.69 -26.73
CA THR A 118 7.20 -24.00 -27.02
C THR A 118 6.59 -24.09 -28.43
N THR A 119 6.13 -22.98 -29.03
CA THR A 119 5.61 -22.98 -30.41
C THR A 119 6.68 -23.09 -31.49
N ALA A 120 7.97 -23.06 -31.14
CA ALA A 120 9.07 -23.25 -32.09
C ALA A 120 9.54 -24.72 -32.17
N GLY A 121 8.88 -25.66 -31.48
CA GLY A 121 9.33 -27.05 -31.31
C GLY A 121 8.80 -28.09 -32.30
N GLU A 122 7.91 -27.75 -33.24
CA GLU A 122 7.30 -28.72 -34.16
C GLU A 122 7.56 -28.39 -35.63
N THR A 123 8.80 -28.56 -36.11
CA THR A 123 9.05 -29.04 -37.49
C THR A 123 10.48 -29.56 -37.64
N SER A 124 10.60 -30.79 -38.12
CA SER A 124 11.87 -31.48 -38.32
C SER A 124 12.49 -31.18 -39.69
N THR A 125 13.83 -31.13 -39.70
CA THR A 125 14.75 -31.48 -40.81
C THR A 125 15.20 -30.38 -41.80
N ASN A 126 16.49 -30.02 -41.65
CA ASN A 126 17.49 -29.57 -42.63
C ASN A 126 17.20 -28.34 -43.52
N GLN A 127 17.84 -27.21 -43.21
CA GLN A 127 19.02 -26.67 -43.92
C GLN A 127 19.35 -25.25 -43.41
N MET A 128 20.65 -25.04 -43.24
CA MET A 128 21.42 -23.79 -43.23
C MET A 128 20.65 -22.46 -43.23
N GLY A 129 20.84 -21.70 -42.15
CA GLY A 129 20.42 -20.30 -42.05
C GLY A 129 20.22 -19.88 -40.61
N SER A 130 21.32 -19.69 -39.87
CA SER A 130 21.27 -19.01 -38.57
C SER A 130 20.80 -17.58 -38.79
N PHE A 131 19.49 -17.35 -38.68
CA PHE A 131 18.94 -16.03 -38.40
C PHE A 131 18.52 -16.02 -36.93
N GLN A 132 19.52 -15.87 -36.07
CA GLN A 132 19.32 -15.50 -34.69
C GLN A 132 18.86 -14.03 -34.69
N MET A 133 17.55 -13.81 -34.65
CA MET A 133 17.03 -12.46 -34.48
C MET A 133 17.31 -12.04 -33.03
N PRO A 134 18.18 -11.05 -32.77
CA PRO A 134 18.45 -10.64 -31.41
C PRO A 134 17.18 -9.94 -30.91
N ILE A 135 16.55 -10.46 -29.87
CA ILE A 135 15.70 -9.60 -29.04
C ILE A 135 16.69 -8.63 -28.40
N VAL A 136 16.81 -7.44 -28.98
CA VAL A 136 17.72 -6.40 -28.52
C VAL A 136 17.20 -5.94 -27.16
N ILE A 137 17.71 -6.54 -26.09
CA ILE A 137 17.39 -6.22 -24.69
C ILE A 137 17.51 -4.71 -24.45
N GLU A 138 18.40 -4.03 -25.19
CA GLU A 138 18.55 -2.57 -25.24
C GLU A 138 17.22 -1.86 -25.59
N GLU A 139 16.52 -2.28 -26.64
CA GLU A 139 15.29 -1.64 -27.13
C GLU A 139 14.11 -1.83 -26.15
N VAL A 140 14.08 -2.95 -25.44
CA VAL A 140 13.07 -3.18 -24.38
C VAL A 140 13.38 -2.31 -23.17
N LYS A 141 14.66 -2.14 -22.81
CA LYS A 141 15.07 -1.24 -21.73
C LYS A 141 14.78 0.22 -22.06
N THR A 142 15.04 0.67 -23.29
CA THR A 142 14.75 2.05 -23.71
C THR A 142 13.24 2.32 -23.64
N LEU A 143 12.42 1.41 -24.18
CA LEU A 143 10.96 1.54 -24.13
C LEU A 143 10.41 1.57 -22.69
N CYS A 144 10.96 0.76 -21.79
CA CYS A 144 10.59 0.79 -20.37
C CYS A 144 10.99 2.12 -19.71
N ASN A 145 12.19 2.63 -19.99
CA ASN A 145 12.66 3.90 -19.45
C ASN A 145 11.83 5.09 -19.96
N GLU A 146 11.48 5.11 -21.25
CA GLU A 146 10.60 6.12 -21.84
C GLU A 146 9.22 6.12 -21.20
N ARG A 147 8.63 4.94 -20.94
CA ARG A 147 7.35 4.84 -20.23
C ARG A 147 7.44 5.32 -18.78
N ILE A 148 8.53 5.01 -18.08
CA ILE A 148 8.78 5.50 -16.72
C ILE A 148 8.87 7.02 -16.72
N GLN A 149 9.65 7.61 -17.63
CA GLN A 149 9.75 9.06 -17.77
C GLN A 149 8.41 9.70 -18.11
N GLY A 150 7.62 9.11 -19.00
CA GLY A 150 6.28 9.62 -19.33
C GLY A 150 5.34 9.65 -18.10
N ILE A 151 5.40 8.63 -17.25
CA ILE A 151 4.65 8.60 -15.99
C ILE A 151 5.16 9.67 -15.01
N GLU A 152 6.47 9.88 -14.91
CA GLU A 152 7.05 10.90 -14.05
C GLU A 152 6.70 12.32 -14.50
N THR A 153 6.74 12.60 -15.80
CA THR A 153 6.34 13.90 -16.37
C THR A 153 4.87 14.17 -16.09
N LYS A 154 3.98 13.20 -16.38
CA LYS A 154 2.56 13.35 -16.10
C LYS A 154 2.26 13.55 -14.60
N ARG A 155 2.99 12.85 -13.72
CA ARG A 155 2.88 13.06 -12.27
C ARG A 155 3.28 14.47 -11.86
N LYS A 156 4.34 15.03 -12.45
CA LYS A 156 4.75 16.42 -12.17
C LYS A 156 3.67 17.41 -12.60
N GLU A 157 3.12 17.24 -13.79
CA GLU A 157 2.02 18.07 -14.30
C GLU A 157 0.77 17.99 -13.41
N ASP A 158 0.39 16.78 -12.98
CA ASP A 158 -0.77 16.60 -12.09
C ASP A 158 -0.54 17.25 -10.72
N ILE A 159 0.67 17.16 -10.16
CA ILE A 159 1.04 17.84 -8.90
C ILE A 159 0.97 19.36 -9.06
N GLU A 160 1.47 19.89 -10.17
CA GLU A 160 1.46 21.33 -10.46
C GLU A 160 0.03 21.86 -10.60
N LYS A 161 -0.84 21.15 -11.32
CA LYS A 161 -2.27 21.49 -11.43
C LYS A 161 -2.97 21.48 -10.07
N ILE A 162 -2.72 20.45 -9.25
CA ILE A 162 -3.26 20.38 -7.89
C ILE A 162 -2.79 21.58 -7.06
N SER A 163 -1.50 21.92 -7.15
CA SER A 163 -0.94 23.07 -6.43
C SER A 163 -1.56 24.39 -6.89
N GLN A 164 -1.81 24.56 -8.19
CA GLN A 164 -2.45 25.75 -8.73
C GLN A 164 -3.90 25.88 -8.22
N ILE A 165 -4.68 24.80 -8.30
CA ILE A 165 -6.06 24.77 -7.79
C ILE A 165 -6.11 25.10 -6.29
N GLN A 166 -5.15 24.58 -5.51
CA GLN A 166 -5.05 24.90 -4.09
C GLN A 166 -4.79 26.39 -3.84
N SER A 167 -3.88 27.01 -4.60
CA SER A 167 -3.61 28.44 -4.49
C SER A 167 -4.83 29.30 -4.82
N GLU A 168 -5.52 29.00 -5.93
CA GLU A 168 -6.75 29.69 -6.33
C GLU A 168 -7.87 29.56 -5.29
N MET A 169 -8.00 28.37 -4.69
CA MET A 169 -8.97 28.13 -3.62
C MET A 169 -8.64 28.92 -2.34
N ILE A 170 -7.35 29.03 -1.98
CA ILE A 170 -6.92 29.83 -0.83
C ILE A 170 -7.20 31.32 -1.07
N GLU A 171 -6.88 31.83 -2.25
CA GLU A 171 -7.09 33.24 -2.60
C GLU A 171 -8.57 33.62 -2.57
N THR A 172 -9.42 32.80 -3.19
CA THR A 172 -10.88 33.00 -3.18
C THR A 172 -11.48 32.93 -1.77
N LEU A 173 -10.97 32.04 -0.91
CA LEU A 173 -11.38 31.99 0.50
C LEU A 173 -10.93 33.24 1.27
N MET A 174 -9.70 33.73 1.04
CA MET A 174 -9.21 34.95 1.66
C MET A 174 -10.06 36.16 1.27
N ASP A 175 -10.38 36.30 -0.02
CA ASP A 175 -11.23 37.38 -0.53
C ASP A 175 -12.64 37.35 0.06
N ALA A 176 -13.25 36.16 0.13
CA ALA A 176 -14.55 35.98 0.75
C ALA A 176 -14.50 36.38 2.24
N ASN A 177 -13.46 35.97 2.96
CA ASN A 177 -13.29 36.26 4.37
C ASN A 177 -13.07 37.77 4.63
N ASN A 178 -12.29 38.43 3.77
CA ASN A 178 -12.08 39.88 3.82
C ASN A 178 -13.40 40.65 3.58
N LYS A 179 -14.22 40.21 2.62
CA LYS A 179 -15.55 40.80 2.38
C LYS A 179 -16.47 40.62 3.58
N ILE A 180 -16.47 39.45 4.22
CA ILE A 180 -17.25 39.18 5.43
C ILE A 180 -16.79 40.10 6.56
N ASN A 181 -15.49 40.21 6.80
CA ASN A 181 -14.94 41.07 7.85
C ASN A 181 -15.33 42.53 7.65
N ASN A 182 -15.17 43.07 6.45
CA ASN A 182 -15.55 44.45 6.15
C ASN A 182 -17.04 44.69 6.43
N LYS A 183 -17.91 43.77 6.02
CA LYS A 183 -19.36 43.89 6.25
C LYS A 183 -19.74 43.75 7.72
N CYS A 184 -19.03 42.91 8.48
CA CYS A 184 -19.18 42.83 9.92
C CYS A 184 -18.77 44.13 10.62
N GLU A 185 -17.69 44.79 10.18
CA GLU A 185 -17.27 46.09 10.71
C GLU A 185 -18.27 47.19 10.37
N GLU A 186 -18.81 47.23 9.14
CA GLU A 186 -19.89 48.15 8.76
C GLU A 186 -21.12 48.01 9.67
N LEU A 187 -21.55 46.77 9.96
CA LEU A 187 -22.72 46.52 10.82
C LEU A 187 -22.49 46.94 12.28
N LYS A 188 -21.26 46.84 12.79
CA LYS A 188 -20.92 47.31 14.15
C LYS A 188 -21.03 48.83 14.30
N GLN A 189 -20.91 49.60 13.22
CA GLN A 189 -21.05 51.06 13.27
C GLN A 189 -22.51 51.51 13.42
N TYR A 190 -23.48 50.60 13.26
CA TYR A 190 -24.92 50.88 13.36
C TYR A 190 -25.56 50.33 14.66
N GLN A 191 -24.77 49.85 15.61
CA GLN A 191 -25.20 49.40 16.95
C GLN A 191 -24.66 50.32 18.03
#